data_AF-A0A436RP64-F1
#
_entry.id   AF-A0A436RP64-F1
#
_cell.length_a   1.000
_cell.length_b   1.000
_cell.length_c   1.000
_cell.angle_alpha   90.00
_cell.angle_beta   90.00
_cell.angle_gamma   90.00
#
_symmetry.space_group_name_H-M   'P 1'
#
loop_
_entity.id
_entity.type
_entity.pdbx_description
1 polymer ?
#
loop_
_entity_poly.entity_id
_entity_poly.type
_entity_poly.pdbx_seq_one_letter_code
_entity_poly.pdbx_strand_id
1 'polypeptide(L)'
;FLIMGVIGLLIAMLINIFLQSSALAFAISAIGVLVFAGLTAYDTQRIKEMYFEGDVADVAGRKAIMGALQLYLDFINLFMFLLQFMGDRR
;
A
#
# COMPACT_ATOMS: atom_id res chain seq x y z
N PHE A 1 -9.64 1.16 -9.15
CA PHE A 1 -10.06 2.03 -8.03
C PHE A 1 -8.95 2.23 -7.01
N LEU A 2 -8.36 1.18 -6.43
CA LEU A 2 -7.29 1.32 -5.41
C LEU A 2 -6.05 2.10 -5.91
N ILE A 3 -5.63 1.91 -7.16
CA ILE A 3 -4.53 2.71 -7.76
C ILE A 3 -4.87 4.21 -7.84
N MET A 4 -6.14 4.56 -8.13
CA MET A 4 -6.57 5.97 -8.06
C MET A 4 -6.54 6.50 -6.63
N GLY A 5 -6.82 5.65 -5.62
CA GLY A 5 -6.69 5.99 -4.21
C GLY A 5 -5.25 6.34 -3.82
N VAL A 6 -4.27 5.58 -4.31
CA VAL A 6 -2.82 5.88 -4.09
C VAL A 6 -2.43 7.21 -4.73
N ILE A 7 -2.87 7.47 -5.97
CA ILE A 7 -2.61 8.75 -6.64
C ILE A 7 -3.22 9.92 -5.85
N GLY A 8 -4.45 9.76 -5.36
CA GLY A 8 -5.10 10.75 -4.50
C GLY A 8 -4.32 11.02 -3.21
N LEU A 9 -3.81 9.98 -2.54
CA LEU A 9 -2.96 10.10 -1.36
C LEU A 9 -1.66 10.85 -1.66
N LEU A 10 -0.99 10.54 -2.78
CA LEU A 10 0.22 11.23 -3.19
C LEU A 10 -0.02 12.73 -3.43
N ILE A 11 -1.13 13.08 -4.07
CA ILE A 11 -1.51 14.48 -4.29
C ILE A 11 -1.80 15.16 -2.94
N ALA A 12 -2.56 14.52 -2.05
CA ALA A 12 -2.86 15.07 -0.74
C ALA A 12 -1.60 15.29 0.11
N MET A 13 -0.66 14.35 0.07
CA MET A 13 0.66 14.49 0.71
C MET A 13 1.43 15.69 0.15
N LEU A 14 1.49 15.83 -1.18
CA LEU A 14 2.18 16.93 -1.83
C LEU A 14 1.58 18.29 -1.45
N ILE A 15 0.24 18.39 -1.42
CA ILE A 15 -0.47 19.59 -0.97
C ILE A 15 -0.14 19.89 0.50
N ASN A 16 -0.10 18.87 1.36
CA ASN A 16 0.15 19.07 2.78
C ASN A 16 1.60 19.52 3.10
N ILE A 17 2.56 19.34 2.19
CA ILE A 17 3.91 19.93 2.33
C ILE A 17 3.84 21.46 2.41
N PHE A 18 2.92 22.08 1.66
CA PHE A 18 2.75 23.53 1.62
C PHE A 18 1.78 24.04 2.69
N LEU A 19 0.71 23.28 2.98
CA LEU A 19 -0.29 23.68 3.98
C LEU A 19 0.15 23.41 5.42
N GLN A 20 0.99 22.40 5.63
CA GLN A 20 1.46 21.96 6.95
C GLN A 20 0.31 21.74 7.95
N SER A 21 -0.82 21.21 7.48
CA SER A 21 -2.01 21.02 8.31
C SER A 21 -1.97 19.68 9.05
N SER A 22 -2.05 19.74 10.38
CA SER A 22 -2.13 18.54 11.24
C SER A 22 -3.42 17.75 11.02
N ALA A 23 -4.55 18.44 10.83
CA ALA A 23 -5.82 17.79 10.52
C ALA A 23 -5.78 17.03 9.18
N LEU A 24 -5.16 17.64 8.15
CA LEU A 24 -4.98 16.97 6.86
C LEU A 24 -3.97 15.81 6.97
N ALA A 25 -2.89 15.95 7.74
CA ALA A 25 -1.95 14.86 8.01
C ALA A 25 -2.63 13.66 8.67
N PHE A 26 -3.48 13.91 9.66
CA PHE A 26 -4.28 12.88 10.30
C PHE A 26 -5.23 12.19 9.31
N ALA A 27 -5.95 12.95 8.48
CA ALA A 27 -6.82 12.40 7.45
C ALA A 27 -6.04 11.55 6.42
N ILE A 28 -4.88 12.03 5.96
CA ILE A 28 -4.00 11.31 5.04
C ILE A 28 -3.56 9.98 5.66
N SER A 29 -3.15 9.97 6.93
CA SER A 29 -2.71 8.73 7.57
C SER A 29 -3.85 7.72 7.74
N ALA A 30 -5.03 8.15 8.18
CA ALA A 30 -6.20 7.28 8.31
C ALA A 30 -6.65 6.68 6.96
N ILE A 31 -6.72 7.51 5.92
CA ILE A 31 -7.08 7.06 4.56
C ILE A 31 -5.98 6.15 4.00
N GLY A 32 -4.71 6.48 4.26
CA GLY A 32 -3.55 5.67 3.89
C GLY A 32 -3.65 4.24 4.42
N VAL A 33 -3.98 4.08 5.71
CA VAL A 33 -4.19 2.76 6.32
C VAL A 33 -5.30 1.99 5.59
N LEU A 34 -6.46 2.61 5.35
CA LEU A 34 -7.58 1.94 4.68
C LEU A 34 -7.25 1.51 3.24
N VAL A 35 -6.59 2.39 2.47
CA VAL A 35 -6.21 2.11 1.08
C VAL A 35 -5.17 1.00 1.00
N PHE A 36 -4.12 1.06 1.82
CA PHE A 36 -3.06 0.05 1.79
C PHE A 36 -3.49 -1.28 2.40
N ALA A 37 -4.39 -1.30 3.39
CA ALA A 37 -5.01 -2.54 3.86
C ALA A 37 -5.83 -3.22 2.74
N GLY A 38 -6.62 -2.42 1.99
CA GLY A 38 -7.37 -2.91 0.83
C GLY A 38 -6.47 -3.43 -0.30
N LEU A 39 -5.39 -2.71 -0.61
CA LEU A 39 -4.38 -3.13 -1.60
C LEU A 39 -3.70 -4.43 -1.19
N THR A 40 -3.24 -4.52 0.07
CA THR A 40 -2.61 -5.73 0.60
C THR A 40 -3.53 -6.95 0.47
N ALA A 41 -4.82 -6.79 0.79
CA ALA A 41 -5.80 -7.86 0.67
C ALA A 41 -6.02 -8.28 -0.80
N TYR A 42 -6.11 -7.31 -1.71
CA TYR A 42 -6.23 -7.55 -3.14
C TYR A 42 -4.99 -8.27 -3.70
N ASP A 43 -3.81 -7.78 -3.36
CA ASP A 43 -2.55 -8.33 -3.87
C ASP A 43 -2.27 -9.72 -3.30
N THR A 44 -2.67 -10.01 -2.06
CA THR A 44 -2.65 -11.36 -1.50
C THR A 44 -3.51 -12.33 -2.32
N GLN A 45 -4.73 -11.93 -2.70
CA GLN A 45 -5.61 -12.75 -3.53
C GLN A 45 -5.01 -12.96 -4.93
N ARG A 46 -4.55 -11.87 -5.55
CA ARG A 46 -3.93 -11.92 -6.88
C ARG A 46 -2.70 -12.82 -6.91
N ILE A 47 -1.82 -12.74 -5.91
CA ILE A 47 -0.62 -13.58 -5.82
C ILE A 47 -1.01 -15.04 -5.73
N LYS A 48 -2.03 -15.38 -4.94
CA LYS A 48 -2.55 -16.75 -4.84
C LYS A 48 -3.08 -17.26 -6.18
N GLU A 49 -3.77 -16.44 -6.96
CA GLU A 49 -4.29 -16.78 -8.29
C GLU A 49 -3.19 -16.92 -9.35
N MET A 50 -2.05 -16.22 -9.20
CA MET A 50 -0.92 -16.29 -10.14
C MET A 50 -0.14 -17.61 -10.06
N TYR A 51 -0.31 -18.41 -9.00
CA TYR A 51 0.25 -19.76 -8.92
C TYR A 51 -0.63 -20.73 -9.72
N PHE A 52 -0.35 -20.83 -11.03
CA PHE A 52 -0.92 -21.86 -11.90
C PHE A 52 0.03 -23.05 -12.00
N GLU A 53 -0.49 -24.27 -11.78
CA GLU A 53 0.29 -25.53 -11.77
C GLU A 53 0.97 -25.87 -13.11
N GLY A 54 0.70 -25.12 -14.19
CA GLY A 54 1.24 -25.34 -15.54
C GLY A 54 2.43 -24.47 -15.94
N ASP A 55 2.92 -23.58 -15.08
CA ASP A 55 4.06 -22.71 -15.41
C ASP A 55 5.40 -23.47 -15.41
N VAL A 56 6.26 -23.16 -16.40
CA VAL A 56 7.66 -23.61 -16.42
C VAL A 56 8.36 -23.10 -15.15
N ALA A 57 9.14 -23.93 -14.47
CA ALA A 57 9.66 -23.65 -13.11
C ALA A 57 10.34 -22.27 -12.93
N ASP A 58 11.06 -21.76 -13.95
CA ASP A 58 11.68 -20.43 -13.91
C ASP A 58 10.64 -19.28 -13.89
N VAL A 59 9.53 -19.43 -14.62
CA VAL A 59 8.45 -18.43 -14.65
C VAL A 59 7.71 -18.38 -13.32
N ALA A 60 7.47 -19.53 -12.70
CA ALA A 60 6.84 -19.62 -11.38
C ALA A 60 7.68 -18.96 -10.28
N GLY A 61 9.00 -19.20 -10.27
CA GLY A 61 9.92 -18.60 -9.30
C GLY A 61 9.97 -17.07 -9.39
N ARG A 62 10.00 -16.51 -10.60
CA ARG A 62 9.99 -15.04 -10.79
C ARG A 62 8.67 -14.41 -10.34
N LYS A 63 7.53 -15.04 -10.62
CA LYS A 63 6.21 -14.60 -10.16
C LYS A 63 6.13 -14.56 -8.63
N ALA A 64 6.67 -15.59 -7.97
CA ALA A 64 6.73 -15.65 -6.51
C ALA A 64 7.53 -14.48 -5.91
N ILE A 65 8.73 -14.20 -6.45
CA ILE A 65 9.59 -13.10 -5.98
C ILE A 65 8.90 -11.74 -6.19
N MET A 66 8.31 -11.51 -7.36
CA MET A 66 7.58 -10.27 -7.65
C MET A 66 6.37 -10.09 -6.73
N GLY A 67 5.60 -11.15 -6.49
CA GLY A 67 4.48 -11.12 -5.56
C GLY A 67 4.93 -10.79 -4.14
N ALA A 68 5.99 -11.44 -3.66
CA ALA A 68 6.55 -11.17 -2.34
C ALA A 68 7.06 -9.73 -2.20
N LEU A 69 7.74 -9.20 -3.23
CA LEU A 69 8.19 -7.81 -3.26
C LEU A 69 7.01 -6.83 -3.19
N GLN A 70 5.92 -7.11 -3.91
CA GLN A 70 4.73 -6.27 -3.89
C GLN A 70 4.11 -6.21 -2.48
N LEU A 71 3.90 -7.37 -1.85
CA LEU A 71 3.39 -7.43 -0.47
C LEU A 71 4.31 -6.74 0.54
N TYR A 72 5.63 -6.81 0.33
CA TYR A 72 6.60 -6.10 1.17
C TYR A 72 6.45 -4.59 1.06
N LEU A 73 6.27 -4.06 -0.15
CA LEU A 73 6.03 -2.63 -0.37
C LEU A 73 4.70 -2.18 0.25
N ASP A 74 3.64 -2.98 0.11
CA ASP A 74 2.36 -2.68 0.74
C ASP A 74 2.46 -2.66 2.27
N PHE A 75 3.19 -3.63 2.84
CA PHE A 75 3.42 -3.71 4.28
C PHE A 75 4.17 -2.48 4.80
N ILE A 76 5.25 -2.05 4.13
CA ILE A 76 5.98 -0.84 4.54
C ILE A 76 5.08 0.39 4.53
N ASN A 77 4.31 0.59 3.45
CA ASN A 77 3.44 1.75 3.34
C ASN A 77 2.34 1.73 4.42
N LEU A 78 1.68 0.57 4.60
CA LEU A 78 0.67 0.38 5.64
C LEU A 78 1.26 0.67 7.03
N PHE A 79 2.46 0.14 7.30
CA PHE A 79 3.14 0.33 8.58
C PHE A 79 3.49 1.81 8.82
N MET A 80 4.03 2.50 7.82
CA MET A 80 4.33 3.93 7.90
C MET A 80 3.08 4.77 8.19
N PHE A 81 1.96 4.47 7.51
CA PHE A 81 0.70 5.15 7.79
C PHE A 81 0.11 4.81 9.16
N LEU A 82 0.27 3.57 9.64
CA LEU A 82 -0.11 3.20 11.01
C LEU A 82 0.73 3.96 12.04
N LEU A 83 2.05 4.05 11.84
CA LEU A 83 2.93 4.82 12.71
C LEU A 83 2.53 6.29 12.76
N GLN A 84 2.23 6.89 11.60
CA GLN A 84 1.75 8.26 11.54
C GLN A 84 0.40 8.41 12.23
N PHE A 85 -0.58 7.57 11.91
CA PHE A 85 -1.93 7.62 12.49
C PHE A 85 -1.93 7.44 14.01
N MET A 86 -1.10 6.54 14.54
CA MET A 86 -1.01 6.26 15.97
C MET A 86 -0.11 7.26 16.72
N GLY A 87 0.89 7.79 16.02
CA GLY A 87 1.97 8.63 16.54
C GLY A 87 1.73 10.14 16.47
N ASP A 88 0.69 10.60 15.76
CA ASP A 88 0.29 12.02 15.66
C ASP A 88 -0.36 12.55 16.96
N ARG A 89 0.33 12.35 18.09
CA ARG A 89 -0.08 12.75 19.44
C ARG A 89 1.06 13.42 20.19
N ARG A 90 1.70 14.46 19.63
CA ARG A 90 2.49 15.47 20.38
C ARG A 90 2.51 16.81 19.66
#